data_AF-A0A9E2RNA8-F1
#
_entry.id   AF-A0A9E2RNA8-F1
#
_cell.length_a   1.000
_cell.length_b   1.000
_cell.length_c   1.000
_cell.angle_alpha   90.00
_cell.angle_beta   90.00
_cell.angle_gamma   90.00
#
_symmetry.space_group_name_H-M   'P 1'
#
loop_
_entity.id
_entity.type
_entity.pdbx_description
1 polymer ?
#
loop_
_entity_poly.entity_id
_entity_poly.type
_entity_poly.pdbx_seq_one_letter_code
_entity_poly.pdbx_strand_id
1 'polypeptide(L)'
;MSNRAKFDVIRLYLRQQFPKYHITDFQEGTSRAQVFRVDGPHGHPLHYAVLGLDFLLDQTPESLQQVLVSFGLGDKLKEAGASPVTVSKTGFSIEGR
;
A
#
# COMPACT_ATOMS: atom_id res chain seq x y z
N MET A 1 -0.63 -20.32 0.83
CA MET A 1 -1.82 -19.54 0.42
C MET A 1 -1.36 -18.38 -0.43
N SER A 2 -2.00 -18.14 -1.58
CA SER A 2 -1.62 -17.02 -2.45
C SER A 2 -2.02 -15.69 -1.80
N ASN A 3 -1.13 -14.70 -1.77
CA ASN A 3 -1.42 -13.35 -1.24
C ASN A 3 -2.43 -12.56 -2.09
N ARG A 4 -2.94 -13.15 -3.18
CA ARG A 4 -3.88 -12.51 -4.12
C ARG A 4 -5.10 -11.90 -3.42
N ALA A 5 -5.73 -12.62 -2.50
CA ALA A 5 -6.88 -12.10 -1.75
C ALA A 5 -6.51 -10.86 -0.90
N LYS A 6 -5.32 -10.85 -0.30
CA LYS A 6 -4.80 -9.69 0.46
C LYS A 6 -4.53 -8.51 -0.46
N PHE A 7 -3.97 -8.76 -1.65
CA PHE A 7 -3.74 -7.73 -2.65
C PHE A 7 -5.05 -7.11 -3.15
N ASP A 8 -6.11 -7.91 -3.34
CA ASP A 8 -7.43 -7.40 -3.73
C ASP A 8 -8.03 -6.50 -2.63
N VAL A 9 -7.85 -6.86 -1.36
CA VAL A 9 -8.26 -6.01 -0.22
C VAL A 9 -7.49 -4.69 -0.20
N ILE A 10 -6.17 -4.72 -0.42
CA ILE A 10 -5.34 -3.49 -0.46
C ILE A 10 -5.76 -2.61 -1.64
N ARG A 11 -5.97 -3.19 -2.83
CA ARG A 11 -6.46 -2.44 -4.00
C ARG A 11 -7.80 -1.79 -3.71
N LEU A 12 -8.74 -2.53 -3.10
CA LEU A 12 -10.05 -2.00 -2.73
C LEU A 12 -9.92 -0.83 -1.75
N TYR A 13 -9.10 -0.99 -0.71
CA TYR A 13 -8.81 0.06 0.26
C TYR A 13 -8.25 1.32 -0.42
N LEU A 14 -7.22 1.17 -1.27
CA LEU A 14 -6.62 2.30 -1.98
C LEU A 14 -7.62 2.99 -2.93
N ARG A 15 -8.50 2.24 -3.59
CA ARG A 15 -9.58 2.81 -4.44
C ARG A 15 -10.56 3.66 -3.64
N GLN A 16 -10.84 3.26 -2.39
CA GLN A 16 -11.70 4.04 -1.50
C GLN A 16 -11.01 5.33 -1.03
N GLN A 17 -9.70 5.28 -0.77
CA GLN A 17 -8.92 6.45 -0.33
C GLN A 17 -8.60 7.43 -1.48
N PHE A 18 -8.41 6.92 -2.69
CA PHE A 18 -8.05 7.69 -3.88
C PHE A 18 -9.07 7.42 -5.00
N PRO A 19 -10.31 7.93 -4.88
CA PRO A 19 -11.31 7.76 -5.91
C PRO A 19 -10.83 8.42 -7.21
N LYS A 20 -11.05 7.74 -8.35
CA LYS A 20 -10.62 8.14 -9.71
C LYS A 20 -9.13 7.93 -10.03
N TYR A 21 -8.34 7.41 -9.10
CA TYR A 21 -6.93 7.14 -9.34
C TYR A 21 -6.76 5.71 -9.87
N HIS A 22 -5.71 5.51 -10.67
CA HIS A 22 -5.37 4.19 -11.17
C HIS A 22 -4.41 3.51 -10.20
N ILE A 23 -4.69 2.24 -9.88
CA ILE A 23 -3.86 1.47 -8.94
C ILE A 23 -3.29 0.29 -9.68
N THR A 24 -1.96 0.24 -9.71
CA THR A 24 -1.18 -0.90 -10.20
C THR A 24 -0.34 -1.44 -9.05
N ASP A 25 0.06 -2.69 -9.15
CA ASP A 25 0.93 -3.31 -8.16
C ASP A 25 1.89 -4.28 -8.80
N PHE A 26 3.06 -4.39 -8.19
CA PHE A 26 4.14 -5.26 -8.62
C PHE A 26 4.95 -5.67 -7.41
N GLN A 27 5.61 -6.82 -7.52
CA GLN A 27 6.52 -7.28 -6.49
C GLN A 27 7.87 -6.57 -6.69
N GLU A 28 8.41 -5.97 -5.63
CA GLU A 28 9.76 -5.42 -5.69
C GLU A 28 10.76 -6.59 -5.77
N GLY A 29 11.67 -6.56 -6.74
CA GLY A 29 12.53 -7.70 -7.04
C GLY A 29 13.60 -7.99 -5.99
N THR A 30 13.97 -6.98 -5.18
CA THR A 30 15.05 -7.05 -4.19
C THR A 30 14.54 -7.04 -2.76
N SER A 31 13.49 -6.26 -2.45
CA SER A 31 12.82 -6.31 -1.16
C SER A 31 11.71 -7.35 -1.19
N ARG A 32 11.57 -8.11 -0.11
CA ARG A 32 10.41 -8.98 0.10
C ARG A 32 9.15 -8.12 0.36
N ALA A 33 8.70 -7.35 -0.63
CA ALA A 33 7.61 -6.41 -0.51
C ALA A 33 6.74 -6.39 -1.78
N GLN A 34 5.45 -6.09 -1.59
CA GLN A 34 4.51 -5.77 -2.66
C GLN A 34 4.34 -4.26 -2.72
N VAL A 35 4.58 -3.68 -3.89
CA VAL A 35 4.43 -2.24 -4.12
C VAL A 35 3.09 -1.99 -4.80
N PHE A 36 2.33 -1.01 -4.28
CA PHE A 36 1.13 -0.48 -4.90
C PHE A 36 1.42 0.96 -5.33
N ARG A 37 1.34 1.19 -6.64
CA ARG A 37 1.49 2.51 -7.24
C ARG A 37 0.12 3.11 -7.49
N VAL A 38 -0.06 4.33 -6.99
CA VAL A 38 -1.31 5.09 -7.06
C VAL A 38 -1.08 6.27 -8.01
N ASP A 39 -1.55 6.11 -9.24
CA ASP A 39 -1.38 7.06 -10.33
C ASP A 39 -2.56 8.03 -10.38
N GLY A 40 -2.26 9.33 -10.47
CA GLY A 40 -3.30 10.34 -10.62
C GLY A 40 -4.03 10.27 -11.97
N PRO A 41 -5.11 11.04 -12.16
CA PRO A 41 -5.89 11.06 -13.40
C PRO A 41 -5.09 11.41 -14.68
N HIS A 42 -3.93 12.05 -14.52
CA HIS A 42 -3.02 12.42 -15.60
C HIS A 42 -1.89 11.41 -15.85
N GLY A 43 -1.90 10.25 -15.19
CA GLY A 43 -0.96 9.15 -15.43
C GLY A 43 0.42 9.30 -14.76
N HIS A 44 0.62 10.36 -13.96
CA HIS A 44 1.83 10.49 -13.14
C HIS A 44 1.64 9.76 -11.80
N PRO A 45 2.63 8.96 -11.37
CA PRO A 45 2.59 8.31 -10.07
C PRO A 45 2.61 9.38 -8.98
N LEU A 46 1.55 9.37 -8.17
CA LEU A 46 1.40 10.32 -7.07
C LEU A 46 1.84 9.71 -5.76
N HIS A 47 1.58 8.42 -5.53
CA HIS A 47 1.92 7.76 -4.28
C HIS A 47 2.41 6.33 -4.49
N TYR A 48 3.28 5.88 -3.59
CA TYR A 48 3.81 4.52 -3.55
C TYR A 48 3.59 3.93 -2.16
N ALA A 49 2.84 2.83 -2.06
CA ALA A 49 2.70 2.06 -0.84
C ALA A 49 3.53 0.77 -0.96
N VAL A 50 4.53 0.60 -0.11
CA VAL A 50 5.42 -0.56 -0.10
C VAL A 50 5.04 -1.45 1.08
N LEU A 51 4.37 -2.57 0.85
CA LEU A 51 3.93 -3.47 1.90
C LEU A 51 4.88 -4.66 2.02
N GLY A 52 5.56 -4.77 3.16
CA GLY A 52 6.42 -5.91 3.46
C GLY A 52 5.63 -7.23 3.43
N LEU A 53 6.19 -8.26 2.79
CA LEU A 53 5.58 -9.58 2.75
C LEU A 53 5.49 -10.18 4.16
N ASP A 54 6.42 -9.83 5.06
CA ASP A 54 6.38 -10.20 6.48
C ASP A 54 5.15 -9.61 7.19
N PHE A 55 4.82 -8.34 6.94
CA PHE A 55 3.58 -7.74 7.42
C PHE A 55 2.37 -8.48 6.85
N LEU A 56 2.36 -8.71 5.54
CA LEU A 56 1.24 -9.39 4.87
C LEU A 56 1.05 -10.82 5.37
N LEU A 57 2.11 -11.54 5.73
CA LEU A 57 2.02 -12.90 6.28
C LEU A 57 1.24 -12.94 7.60
N ASP A 58 1.38 -11.93 8.45
CA ASP A 58 0.71 -11.85 9.76
C ASP A 58 -0.76 -11.41 9.66
N GLN A 59 -1.19 -10.87 8.51
CA GLN A 59 -2.57 -10.42 8.32
C GLN A 59 -3.43 -11.48 7.66
N THR A 60 -4.72 -11.49 7.99
CA THR A 60 -5.75 -12.18 7.20
C THR A 60 -6.41 -11.19 6.23
N PRO A 61 -7.00 -11.63 5.11
CA PRO A 61 -7.73 -10.73 4.22
C PRO A 61 -8.82 -9.91 4.94
N GLU A 62 -9.50 -10.50 5.92
CA GLU A 62 -10.60 -9.89 6.66
C GLU A 62 -10.14 -8.78 7.62
N SER A 63 -8.99 -8.98 8.27
CA SER A 63 -8.41 -8.02 9.21
C SER A 63 -7.64 -6.90 8.50
N LEU A 64 -7.10 -7.17 7.32
CA LEU A 64 -6.18 -6.27 6.61
C LEU A 64 -6.79 -4.89 6.35
N GLN A 65 -8.06 -4.81 5.92
CA GLN A 65 -8.68 -3.51 5.68
C GLN A 65 -8.75 -2.65 6.94
N GLN A 66 -9.14 -3.24 8.07
CA GLN A 66 -9.21 -2.52 9.35
C GLN A 66 -7.82 -2.09 9.82
N VAL A 67 -6.81 -2.94 9.62
CA VAL A 67 -5.43 -2.60 9.94
C VAL A 67 -4.96 -1.40 9.13
N LEU A 68 -5.16 -1.40 7.80
CA LEU A 68 -4.76 -0.28 6.93
C LEU A 68 -5.46 1.04 7.30
N VAL A 69 -6.72 0.98 7.73
CA VAL A 69 -7.47 2.14 8.24
C VAL A 69 -6.90 2.62 9.57
N SER A 70 -6.74 1.72 10.55
CA SER A 70 -6.20 2.03 11.88
C SER A 70 -4.80 2.67 11.81
N PHE A 71 -4.03 2.17 10.86
CA PHE A 71 -2.69 2.64 10.56
C PHE A 71 -2.67 4.00 9.82
N GLY A 72 -3.79 4.43 9.23
CA GLY A 72 -3.88 5.70 8.51
C GLY A 72 -3.04 5.72 7.22
N LEU A 73 -2.90 4.58 6.53
CA LEU A 73 -2.05 4.47 5.33
C LEU A 73 -2.43 5.53 4.28
N GLY A 74 -3.73 5.74 4.03
CA GLY A 74 -4.22 6.71 3.06
C GLY A 74 -3.75 8.14 3.35
N ASP A 75 -3.75 8.55 4.62
CA ASP A 75 -3.32 9.89 5.01
C ASP A 75 -1.80 10.04 4.92
N LYS A 76 -1.05 9.00 5.33
CA LYS A 76 0.41 8.97 5.16
C LYS A 76 0.83 9.06 3.70
N LEU A 77 0.12 8.40 2.78
CA LEU A 77 0.37 8.51 1.35
C LEU A 77 0.15 9.94 0.85
N LYS A 78 -0.95 10.59 1.26
CA LYS A 78 -1.22 11.99 0.91
C LYS A 78 -0.14 12.93 1.45
N GLU A 79 0.31 12.72 2.68
CA GLU A 79 1.38 13.51 3.32
C GLU A 79 2.75 13.30 2.65
N ALA A 80 3.07 12.06 2.26
CA ALA A 80 4.33 11.71 1.63
C ALA A 80 4.42 12.19 0.18
N GLY A 81 3.29 12.45 -0.48
CA GLY A 81 3.27 12.72 -1.91
C GLY A 81 3.90 11.55 -2.68
N ALA A 82 4.89 11.86 -3.52
CA ALA A 82 5.61 10.88 -4.34
C ALA A 82 6.63 10.03 -3.56
N SER A 83 6.91 10.34 -2.29
CA SER A 83 7.80 9.52 -1.47
C SER A 83 7.15 8.18 -1.10
N PRO A 84 7.89 7.06 -1.17
CA PRO A 84 7.37 5.76 -0.77
C PRO A 84 7.00 5.69 0.72
N VAL A 85 5.82 5.13 0.99
CA VAL A 85 5.35 4.80 2.35
C VAL A 85 5.44 3.29 2.53
N THR A 86 6.40 2.87 3.35
CA THR A 86 6.66 1.47 3.67
C THR A 86 5.87 1.04 4.89
N VAL A 87 5.17 -0.09 4.79
CA VAL A 87 4.41 -0.73 5.86
C VAL A 87 5.11 -2.03 6.23
N SER A 88 5.53 -2.13 7.49
CA SER A 88 6.14 -3.31 8.08
C SER A 88 5.40 -3.73 9.36
N LYS A 89 5.79 -4.84 9.97
CA LYS A 89 5.25 -5.25 11.28
C LYS A 89 5.42 -4.19 12.37
N THR A 90 6.46 -3.37 12.29
CA THR A 90 6.79 -2.37 13.31
C THR A 90 6.12 -1.01 13.06
N GLY A 91 5.35 -0.86 11.98
CA GLY A 91 4.63 0.36 11.64
C GLY A 91 4.99 0.89 10.26
N PHE A 92 5.11 2.21 10.15
CA PHE A 92 5.42 2.89 8.89
C PHE A 92 6.78 3.54 8.88
N SER A 93 7.40 3.52 7.71
CA SER A 93 8.55 4.35 7.37
C SER A 93 8.27 5.08 6.07
N ILE A 94 8.60 6.37 6.00
CA ILE A 94 8.57 7.12 4.74
C ILE A 94 10.02 7.20 4.27
N GLU A 95 10.33 6.63 3.10
CA GLU A 95 11.69 6.78 2.56
C GLU A 95 11.91 8.23 2.16
N GLY A 96 12.91 8.88 2.78
CA GLY A 96 13.30 10.26 2.49
C GLY A 96 13.08 11.29 3.61
N ARG A 97 12.71 10.88 4.83
CA ARG A 97 12.73 11.76 6.01
C ARG A 97 13.20 11.08 7.28
#